data_AF-A0A1V3PG01-F1
#
_entry.id   AF-A0A1V3PG01-F1
#
_cell.length_a   1.000
_cell.length_b   1.000
_cell.length_c   1.000
_cell.angle_alpha   90.00
_cell.angle_beta   90.00
_cell.angle_gamma   90.00
#
_symmetry.space_group_name_H-M   'P 1'
#
loop_
_entity.id
_entity.type
_entity.pdbx_description
1 polymer ?
#
loop_
_entity_poly.entity_id
_entity_poly.type
_entity_poly.pdbx_seq_one_letter_code
_entity_poly.pdbx_strand_id
1 'polypeptide(L)'
;MKPTHHLDDATLLSYSSGALPAALAVVASTHLECCAACRAHLLDADQIGGMLMQQQRVDAPAHAAREVMLALLDAEPAIQQAAPPPDIVEEHDLDRLPSALHPWFGHSMRALRWRRVAPGVQRIRATGIGGGDLMLLRIAPGSKLPLHSHGGSELTVILDGAYDDMLGHFGPGDVADLDSGVHHQPVTSPGLPCICVAATDAPLVFSGWIARTLQPLFGF
;
A
#
# COMPACT_ATOMS: atom_id res chain seq x y z
N MET A 1 -0.08 -8.46 -14.07
CA MET A 1 0.99 -9.49 -13.97
C MET A 1 0.78 -10.29 -12.69
N LYS A 2 1.41 -11.46 -12.51
CA LYS A 2 1.33 -12.22 -11.25
C LYS A 2 2.54 -11.86 -10.38
N PRO A 3 2.35 -11.28 -9.19
CA PRO A 3 3.46 -11.02 -8.25
C PRO A 3 4.18 -12.32 -7.86
N THR A 4 5.46 -12.20 -7.57
CA THR A 4 6.36 -13.23 -7.04
C THR A 4 6.84 -12.93 -5.62
N HIS A 5 6.72 -11.68 -5.18
CA HIS A 5 6.89 -11.26 -3.79
C HIS A 5 5.54 -10.90 -3.18
N HIS A 6 5.33 -11.29 -1.93
CA HIS A 6 4.04 -11.30 -1.26
C HIS A 6 4.14 -10.65 0.12
N LEU A 7 2.99 -10.21 0.65
CA LEU A 7 2.90 -9.72 2.03
C LEU A 7 3.17 -10.88 3.00
N ASP A 8 3.81 -10.58 4.13
CA ASP A 8 3.98 -11.54 5.20
C ASP A 8 2.63 -11.86 5.86
N ASP A 9 2.47 -13.09 6.36
CA ASP A 9 1.24 -13.52 7.02
C ASP A 9 0.91 -12.65 8.25
N ALA A 10 1.92 -12.11 8.94
CA ALA A 10 1.75 -11.19 10.05
C ALA A 10 1.15 -9.83 9.62
N THR A 11 1.56 -9.34 8.45
CA THR A 11 1.02 -8.13 7.82
C THR A 11 -0.42 -8.35 7.38
N LEU A 12 -0.72 -9.49 6.76
CA LEU A 12 -2.08 -9.87 6.36
C LEU A 12 -3.02 -10.01 7.56
N LEU A 13 -2.55 -10.63 8.65
CA LEU A 13 -3.34 -10.74 9.88
C LEU A 13 -3.62 -9.37 10.49
N SER A 14 -2.61 -8.48 10.52
CA SER A 14 -2.76 -7.11 11.02
C SER A 14 -3.70 -6.28 10.14
N TYR A 15 -3.68 -6.49 8.82
CA TYR A 15 -4.61 -5.89 7.88
C TYR A 15 -6.03 -6.37 8.14
N SER A 16 -6.25 -7.69 8.22
CA SER A 16 -7.54 -8.34 8.51
C SER A 16 -8.15 -7.85 9.83
N SER A 17 -7.34 -7.75 10.88
CA SER A 17 -7.81 -7.30 12.20
C SER A 17 -8.01 -5.79 12.31
N GLY A 18 -7.68 -5.01 11.26
CA GLY A 18 -7.70 -3.55 11.29
C GLY A 18 -6.63 -2.92 12.20
N ALA A 19 -5.59 -3.67 12.58
CA ALA A 19 -4.51 -3.20 13.43
C ALA A 19 -3.34 -2.58 12.65
N LEU A 20 -3.23 -2.88 11.36
CA LEU A 20 -2.17 -2.33 10.50
C LEU A 20 -2.32 -0.81 10.38
N PRO A 21 -1.25 -0.02 10.60
CA PRO A 21 -1.30 1.43 10.46
C PRO A 21 -1.83 1.88 9.10
N ALA A 22 -2.63 2.95 9.06
CA ALA A 22 -3.40 3.32 7.88
C ALA A 22 -2.54 3.55 6.62
N ALA A 23 -1.34 4.12 6.77
CA ALA A 23 -0.41 4.29 5.65
C ALA A 23 0.04 2.95 5.04
N LEU A 24 0.41 1.98 5.88
CA LEU A 24 0.78 0.63 5.46
C LEU A 24 -0.44 -0.11 4.87
N ALA A 25 -1.63 0.06 5.45
CA ALA A 25 -2.86 -0.54 4.94
C ALA A 25 -3.19 -0.10 3.51
N VAL A 26 -2.90 1.15 3.13
CA VAL A 26 -3.07 1.62 1.75
C VAL A 26 -2.15 0.89 0.78
N VAL A 27 -0.89 0.67 1.15
CA VAL A 27 0.08 -0.07 0.33
C VAL A 27 -0.27 -1.55 0.25
N ALA A 28 -0.63 -2.18 1.38
CA ALA A 28 -1.11 -3.55 1.41
C ALA A 28 -2.34 -3.75 0.51
N SER A 29 -3.33 -2.83 0.59
CA SER A 29 -4.51 -2.83 -0.28
C SER A 29 -4.13 -2.73 -1.76
N THR A 30 -3.14 -1.89 -2.09
CA THR A 30 -2.61 -1.76 -3.46
C THR A 30 -2.07 -3.09 -4.00
N HIS A 31 -1.30 -3.84 -3.18
CA HIS A 31 -0.85 -5.18 -3.55
C HIS A 31 -2.02 -6.16 -3.69
N LEU A 32 -2.96 -6.13 -2.75
CA LEU A 32 -4.13 -7.02 -2.73
C LEU A 32 -5.03 -6.86 -3.95
N GLU A 33 -5.04 -5.72 -4.65
CA GLU A 33 -5.75 -5.55 -5.93
C GLU A 33 -5.21 -6.49 -7.02
N CYS A 34 -3.89 -6.72 -7.05
CA CYS A 34 -3.24 -7.50 -8.11
C CYS A 34 -2.77 -8.90 -7.68
N CYS A 35 -2.73 -9.20 -6.38
CA CYS A 35 -2.22 -10.46 -5.85
C CYS A 35 -3.32 -11.42 -5.37
N ALA A 36 -3.63 -12.43 -6.19
CA ALA A 36 -4.62 -13.46 -5.81
C ALA A 36 -4.15 -14.35 -4.64
N ALA A 37 -2.83 -14.61 -4.51
CA ALA A 37 -2.30 -15.43 -3.42
C ALA A 37 -2.49 -14.75 -2.06
N CYS A 38 -2.12 -13.47 -1.95
CA CYS A 38 -2.34 -12.70 -0.73
C CYS A 38 -3.82 -12.52 -0.39
N ARG A 39 -4.70 -12.39 -1.40
CA ARG A 39 -6.16 -12.39 -1.15
C ARG A 39 -6.65 -13.71 -0.56
N ALA A 40 -6.10 -14.85 -0.98
CA ALA A 40 -6.46 -16.14 -0.40
C ALA A 40 -6.03 -16.23 1.08
N HIS A 41 -4.80 -15.82 1.40
CA HIS A 41 -4.30 -15.81 2.78
C HIS A 41 -5.07 -14.79 3.66
N LEU A 42 -5.46 -13.64 3.09
CA LEU A 42 -6.31 -12.68 3.79
C LEU A 42 -7.68 -13.27 4.14
N LEU A 43 -8.30 -14.04 3.22
CA LEU A 43 -9.55 -14.72 3.50
C LEU A 43 -9.42 -15.74 4.64
N ASP A 44 -8.29 -16.44 4.75
CA ASP A 44 -8.03 -17.34 5.87
C ASP A 44 -7.94 -16.57 7.19
N ALA A 45 -7.29 -15.39 7.21
CA ALA A 45 -7.26 -14.51 8.38
C ALA A 45 -8.66 -13.98 8.75
N ASP A 46 -9.46 -13.55 7.75
CA ASP A 46 -10.83 -13.08 7.95
C ASP A 46 -11.74 -14.18 8.50
N GLN A 47 -11.55 -15.44 8.09
CA GLN A 47 -12.29 -16.58 8.62
C GLN A 47 -12.01 -16.80 10.12
N ILE A 48 -10.76 -16.64 10.55
CA ILE A 48 -10.40 -16.68 11.98
C ILE A 48 -11.16 -15.58 12.73
N GLY A 49 -11.15 -14.34 12.22
CA GLY A 49 -11.90 -13.22 12.79
C GLY A 49 -13.40 -13.49 12.86
N GLY A 50 -13.98 -14.07 11.81
CA GLY A 50 -15.39 -14.47 11.76
C GLY A 50 -15.75 -15.51 12.82
N MET A 51 -14.90 -16.52 13.02
CA MET A 51 -15.10 -17.52 14.08
C MET A 51 -15.02 -16.89 15.48
N LEU A 52 -14.04 -16.01 15.72
CA LEU A 52 -13.92 -15.30 16.99
C LEU A 52 -15.13 -14.42 17.27
N MET A 53 -15.66 -13.74 16.25
CA MET A 53 -16.85 -12.91 16.35
C MET A 53 -18.10 -13.74 16.69
N GLN A 54 -18.27 -14.91 16.07
CA GLN A 54 -19.39 -15.83 16.37
C GLN A 54 -19.36 -16.39 17.80
N GLN A 55 -18.18 -16.50 18.39
CA GLN A 55 -18.01 -16.98 19.77
C GLN A 55 -18.20 -15.88 20.82
N GLN A 56 -18.26 -14.60 20.40
CA GLN A 56 -18.48 -13.52 21.35
C GLN A 56 -19.89 -13.59 21.94
N ARG A 57 -19.94 -13.52 23.27
CA ARG A 57 -21.18 -13.32 24.01
C ARG A 57 -21.42 -11.82 24.10
N VAL A 58 -22.30 -11.31 23.24
CA VAL A 58 -22.74 -9.92 23.25
C VAL A 58 -24.15 -9.84 23.80
N ASP A 59 -24.46 -8.75 24.50
CA ASP A 59 -25.83 -8.46 24.90
C ASP A 59 -26.68 -8.22 23.66
N ALA A 60 -27.93 -8.68 23.70
CA ALA A 60 -28.87 -8.41 22.63
C ALA A 60 -29.05 -6.89 22.45
N PRO A 61 -29.03 -6.37 21.21
CA PRO A 61 -29.38 -4.97 20.97
C PRO A 61 -30.77 -4.64 21.51
N ALA A 62 -31.03 -3.36 21.76
CA ALA A 62 -32.37 -2.89 22.14
C ALA A 62 -33.41 -3.35 21.10
N HIS A 63 -34.62 -3.72 21.54
CA HIS A 63 -35.66 -4.27 20.68
C HIS A 63 -36.00 -3.36 19.47
N ALA A 64 -35.95 -2.04 19.66
CA ALA A 64 -36.20 -1.06 18.61
C ALA A 64 -35.04 -0.90 17.61
N ALA A 65 -33.84 -1.41 17.90
CA ALA A 65 -32.66 -1.22 17.06
C ALA A 65 -32.86 -1.75 15.62
N ARG A 66 -33.59 -2.86 15.48
CA ARG A 66 -33.94 -3.42 14.17
C ARG A 66 -34.84 -2.47 13.36
N GLU A 67 -35.86 -1.91 13.98
CA GLU A 67 -36.79 -0.97 13.32
C GLU A 67 -36.09 0.32 12.93
N VAL A 68 -35.24 0.86 13.81
CA VAL A 68 -34.42 2.05 13.51
C VAL A 68 -33.48 1.80 12.33
N MET A 69 -32.80 0.65 12.30
CA MET A 69 -31.92 0.27 11.19
C MET A 69 -32.67 0.15 9.86
N LEU A 70 -33.84 -0.51 9.86
CA LEU A 70 -34.67 -0.63 8.64
C LEU A 70 -35.18 0.73 8.15
N ALA A 71 -35.61 1.61 9.07
CA ALA A 71 -36.05 2.95 8.70
C ALA A 71 -34.92 3.80 8.09
N LEU A 72 -33.66 3.59 8.50
CA LEU A 72 -32.50 4.24 7.87
C LEU A 72 -32.29 3.76 6.43
N LEU A 73 -32.47 2.46 6.16
CA LEU A 73 -32.39 1.91 4.81
C LEU A 73 -33.52 2.43 3.90
N ASP A 74 -34.75 2.50 4.43
CA ASP A 74 -35.91 3.03 3.69
C ASP A 74 -35.77 4.53 3.39
N ALA A 75 -35.08 5.27 4.25
CA ALA A 75 -34.80 6.70 4.09
C ALA A 75 -33.55 6.98 3.23
N GLU A 76 -32.77 5.96 2.88
CA GLU A 76 -31.59 6.13 2.05
C GLU A 76 -32.04 6.59 0.64
N PRO A 77 -31.59 7.76 0.16
CA PRO A 77 -31.97 8.22 -1.16
C PRO A 77 -31.56 7.15 -2.17
N ALA A 78 -32.42 6.83 -3.13
CA ALA A 78 -32.11 5.89 -4.18
C ALA A 78 -30.83 6.35 -4.90
N ILE A 79 -29.69 5.78 -4.52
CA ILE A 79 -28.46 5.89 -5.27
C ILE A 79 -28.80 5.20 -6.58
N GLN A 80 -28.79 5.95 -7.69
CA GLN A 80 -28.82 5.32 -9.00
C GLN A 80 -27.75 4.25 -8.97
N GLN A 81 -28.16 2.97 -8.96
CA GLN A 81 -27.24 1.86 -9.09
C GLN A 81 -26.39 2.20 -10.31
N ALA A 82 -25.12 2.54 -10.09
CA ALA A 82 -24.19 2.65 -11.18
C ALA A 82 -24.33 1.34 -11.93
N ALA A 83 -24.58 1.42 -13.24
CA ALA A 83 -24.67 0.23 -14.07
C ALA A 83 -23.48 -0.68 -13.68
N PRO A 84 -23.72 -1.99 -13.46
CA PRO A 84 -22.62 -2.89 -13.13
C PRO A 84 -21.51 -2.60 -14.13
N PRO A 85 -20.28 -2.32 -13.65
CA PRO A 85 -19.22 -1.93 -14.55
C PRO A 85 -19.15 -3.00 -15.64
N PRO A 86 -19.24 -2.62 -16.93
CA PRO A 86 -19.34 -3.57 -18.03
C PRO A 86 -18.17 -4.53 -17.87
N ASP A 87 -18.41 -5.86 -17.75
CA ASP A 87 -17.41 -6.90 -17.44
C ASP A 87 -16.01 -6.41 -17.78
N ILE A 88 -15.36 -5.72 -16.83
CA ILE A 88 -14.16 -4.97 -17.18
C ILE A 88 -13.05 -6.00 -17.18
N VAL A 89 -12.88 -6.63 -18.33
CA VAL A 89 -11.55 -6.81 -18.87
C VAL A 89 -11.03 -5.41 -19.16
N GLU A 90 -10.74 -4.65 -18.10
CA GLU A 90 -9.96 -3.44 -18.22
C GLU A 90 -8.60 -3.95 -18.67
N GLU A 91 -8.33 -3.83 -19.99
CA GLU A 91 -6.95 -3.73 -20.46
C GLU A 91 -6.24 -2.83 -19.45
N HIS A 92 -5.16 -3.35 -18.86
CA HIS A 92 -4.39 -2.67 -17.82
C HIS A 92 -4.12 -1.23 -18.29
N ASP A 93 -4.94 -0.27 -17.86
CA ASP A 93 -4.73 1.12 -18.18
C ASP A 93 -3.52 1.54 -17.35
N LEU A 94 -2.36 1.59 -18.00
CA LEU A 94 -1.10 1.97 -17.37
C LEU A 94 -1.15 3.40 -16.81
N ASP A 95 -2.14 4.22 -17.23
CA ASP A 95 -2.39 5.52 -16.62
C ASP A 95 -3.22 5.43 -15.34
N ARG A 96 -4.04 4.40 -15.13
CA ARG A 96 -4.91 4.31 -13.96
C ARG A 96 -4.13 3.83 -12.74
N LEU A 97 -4.16 4.62 -11.67
CA LEU A 97 -3.61 4.22 -10.37
C LEU A 97 -4.49 3.14 -9.73
N PRO A 98 -3.91 2.25 -8.89
CA PRO A 98 -4.69 1.35 -8.03
C PRO A 98 -5.73 2.10 -7.18
N SER A 99 -6.88 1.49 -6.94
CA SER A 99 -8.03 2.14 -6.31
C SER A 99 -7.74 2.65 -4.89
N ALA A 100 -6.93 1.91 -4.14
CA ALA A 100 -6.48 2.29 -2.80
C ALA A 100 -5.70 3.61 -2.77
N LEU A 101 -5.09 4.00 -3.90
CA LEU A 101 -4.30 5.23 -4.02
C LEU A 101 -5.14 6.46 -4.40
N HIS A 102 -6.36 6.27 -4.90
CA HIS A 102 -7.19 7.36 -5.41
C HIS A 102 -7.46 8.49 -4.41
N PRO A 103 -7.79 8.22 -3.13
CA PRO A 103 -8.02 9.27 -2.15
C PRO A 103 -6.81 10.17 -1.88
N TRP A 104 -5.60 9.69 -2.16
CA TRP A 104 -4.35 10.32 -1.78
C TRP A 104 -3.64 11.00 -2.95
N PHE A 105 -3.72 10.40 -4.14
CA PHE A 105 -2.94 10.81 -5.31
C PHE A 105 -3.80 11.09 -6.55
N GLY A 106 -5.11 10.85 -6.49
CA GLY A 106 -6.00 10.88 -7.65
C GLY A 106 -5.97 9.58 -8.45
N HIS A 107 -6.62 9.57 -9.62
CA HIS A 107 -6.84 8.34 -10.40
C HIS A 107 -5.81 8.11 -11.52
N SER A 108 -5.04 9.12 -11.93
CA SER A 108 -4.18 9.08 -13.11
C SER A 108 -2.70 9.30 -12.79
N MET A 109 -1.84 8.41 -13.29
CA MET A 109 -0.38 8.44 -13.20
C MET A 109 0.19 9.67 -13.94
N ARG A 110 -0.36 10.03 -15.11
CA ARG A 110 0.05 11.21 -15.88
C ARG A 110 -0.33 12.53 -15.21
N ALA A 111 -1.39 12.54 -14.40
CA ALA A 111 -1.81 13.73 -13.66
C ALA A 111 -0.90 14.04 -12.45
N LEU A 112 -0.01 13.11 -12.07
CA LEU A 112 0.88 13.24 -10.92
C LEU A 112 1.89 14.37 -11.07
N ARG A 113 1.97 15.23 -10.05
CA ARG A 113 2.89 16.38 -10.00
C ARG A 113 4.14 16.04 -9.18
N TRP A 114 5.07 15.35 -9.82
CA TRP A 114 6.33 14.91 -9.22
C TRP A 114 7.22 16.07 -8.72
N ARG A 115 7.76 15.93 -7.50
CA ARG A 115 8.76 16.86 -6.96
C ARG A 115 10.11 16.17 -6.88
N ARG A 116 11.16 16.76 -7.46
CA ARG A 116 12.53 16.21 -7.35
C ARG A 116 13.04 16.39 -5.91
N VAL A 117 13.57 15.33 -5.33
CA VAL A 117 14.15 15.34 -3.97
C VAL A 117 15.65 15.04 -3.96
N ALA A 118 16.14 14.32 -4.96
CA ALA A 118 17.56 14.06 -5.18
C ALA A 118 17.84 13.81 -6.68
N PRO A 119 19.11 13.77 -7.12
CA PRO A 119 19.45 13.32 -8.46
C PRO A 119 18.85 11.94 -8.74
N GLY A 120 18.05 11.83 -9.81
CA GLY A 120 17.38 10.59 -10.18
C GLY A 120 16.16 10.20 -9.32
N VAL A 121 15.80 10.97 -8.27
CA VAL A 121 14.67 10.63 -7.40
C VAL A 121 13.64 11.76 -7.35
N GLN A 122 12.39 11.40 -7.64
CA GLN A 122 11.22 12.26 -7.50
C GLN A 122 10.21 11.62 -6.54
N ARG A 123 9.43 12.46 -5.86
CA ARG A 123 8.50 12.04 -4.82
C ARG A 123 7.20 12.85 -4.85
N ILE A 124 6.12 12.22 -4.43
CA ILE A 124 4.85 12.84 -4.03
C ILE A 124 4.46 12.25 -2.68
N ARG A 125 4.05 13.08 -1.72
CA ARG A 125 3.64 12.63 -0.38
C ARG A 125 2.14 12.83 -0.22
N ALA A 126 1.46 11.84 0.35
CA ALA A 126 0.08 12.00 0.77
C ALA A 126 0.00 12.97 1.95
N THR A 127 -1.14 13.65 2.08
CA THR A 127 -1.41 14.57 3.20
C THR A 127 -2.61 14.10 3.98
N GLY A 128 -2.56 14.18 5.31
CA GLY A 128 -3.70 13.86 6.18
C GLY A 128 -3.90 12.39 6.48
N ILE A 129 -2.99 11.51 6.05
CA ILE A 129 -2.98 10.11 6.47
C ILE A 129 -2.39 9.98 7.87
N GLY A 130 -3.01 9.16 8.73
CA GLY A 130 -2.52 8.86 10.07
C GLY A 130 -1.67 7.58 10.10
N GLY A 131 -0.95 7.38 11.21
CA GLY A 131 -0.24 6.13 11.48
C GLY A 131 1.02 5.89 10.64
N GLY A 132 1.56 6.92 9.99
CA GLY A 132 2.79 6.80 9.21
C GLY A 132 2.79 7.75 8.02
N ASP A 133 3.70 7.47 7.10
CA ASP A 133 3.88 8.23 5.88
C ASP A 133 3.57 7.39 4.66
N LEU A 134 2.90 7.99 3.69
CA LEU A 134 2.57 7.38 2.40
C LEU A 134 3.10 8.26 1.28
N MET A 135 3.82 7.66 0.34
CA MET A 135 4.41 8.38 -0.77
C MET A 135 4.51 7.56 -2.05
N LEU A 136 4.50 8.28 -3.17
CA LEU A 136 4.93 7.75 -4.46
C LEU A 136 6.37 8.16 -4.69
N LEU A 137 7.17 7.22 -5.18
CA LEU A 137 8.54 7.44 -5.62
C LEU A 137 8.65 7.14 -7.11
N ARG A 138 9.42 7.97 -7.81
CA ARG A 138 9.85 7.73 -9.19
C ARG A 138 11.36 7.84 -9.23
N ILE A 139 12.01 6.72 -9.49
CA ILE A 139 13.45 6.57 -9.43
C ILE A 139 13.96 6.27 -10.85
N ALA A 140 14.93 7.05 -11.31
CA ALA A 140 15.49 6.93 -12.64
C ALA A 140 16.19 5.58 -12.85
N PRO A 141 16.23 5.03 -14.07
CA PRO A 141 16.87 3.74 -14.35
C PRO A 141 18.35 3.71 -13.92
N GLY A 142 18.81 2.58 -13.37
CA GLY A 142 20.19 2.40 -12.89
C GLY A 142 20.56 3.24 -11.67
N SER A 143 19.59 3.90 -11.02
CA SER A 143 19.83 4.66 -9.80
C SER A 143 19.95 3.71 -8.62
N LYS A 144 20.88 4.03 -7.74
CA LYS A 144 21.13 3.29 -6.50
C LYS A 144 20.73 4.13 -5.31
N LEU A 145 19.76 3.65 -4.54
CA LEU A 145 19.40 4.31 -3.29
C LEU A 145 20.53 4.11 -2.25
N PRO A 146 20.73 5.04 -1.30
CA PRO A 146 21.62 4.81 -0.18
C PRO A 146 21.18 3.60 0.65
N LEU A 147 22.13 2.89 1.26
CA LEU A 147 21.81 1.81 2.20
C LEU A 147 21.04 2.36 3.40
N HIS A 148 19.88 1.79 3.70
CA HIS A 148 19.01 2.24 4.78
C HIS A 148 18.27 1.08 5.44
N SER A 149 17.78 1.33 6.64
CA SER A 149 16.75 0.55 7.32
C SER A 149 15.65 1.50 7.79
N HIS A 150 14.63 0.98 8.45
CA HIS A 150 13.49 1.74 8.96
C HIS A 150 13.44 1.66 10.48
N GLY A 151 12.87 2.68 11.13
CA GLY A 151 12.62 2.64 12.58
C GLY A 151 11.48 1.67 12.98
N GLY A 152 10.82 1.06 11.99
CA GLY A 152 9.65 0.21 12.12
C GLY A 152 9.42 -0.54 10.81
N SER A 153 8.18 -0.67 10.36
CA SER A 153 7.82 -1.40 9.15
C SER A 153 7.84 -0.50 7.91
N GLU A 154 8.29 -1.02 6.78
CA GLU A 154 8.14 -0.44 5.45
C GLU A 154 7.41 -1.41 4.53
N LEU A 155 6.37 -0.92 3.85
CA LEU A 155 5.79 -1.61 2.70
C LEU A 155 6.07 -0.81 1.44
N THR A 156 6.58 -1.47 0.40
CA THR A 156 6.77 -0.88 -0.93
C THR A 156 6.18 -1.76 -2.02
N VAL A 157 5.28 -1.23 -2.84
CA VAL A 157 4.71 -1.92 -4.01
C VAL A 157 5.17 -1.27 -5.30
N ILE A 158 5.67 -2.07 -6.24
CA ILE A 158 6.06 -1.60 -7.56
C ILE A 158 4.82 -1.40 -8.43
N LEU A 159 4.68 -0.21 -9.01
CA LEU A 159 3.60 0.13 -9.94
C LEU A 159 4.06 0.02 -11.40
N ASP A 160 5.29 0.43 -11.69
CA ASP A 160 5.90 0.34 -13.03
C ASP A 160 7.43 0.25 -12.91
N GLY A 161 8.08 -0.32 -13.92
CA GLY A 161 9.52 -0.62 -13.90
C GLY A 161 9.87 -1.73 -12.91
N ALA A 162 11.09 -1.70 -12.37
CA ALA A 162 11.56 -2.68 -11.40
C ALA A 162 12.81 -2.18 -10.65
N TYR A 163 13.11 -2.81 -9.53
CA TYR A 163 14.43 -2.71 -8.90
C TYR A 163 14.93 -4.08 -8.45
N ASP A 164 16.24 -4.16 -8.27
CA ASP A 164 16.95 -5.31 -7.70
C ASP A 164 17.54 -4.91 -6.34
N ASP A 165 17.45 -5.80 -5.36
CA ASP A 165 18.08 -5.66 -4.05
C ASP A 165 18.62 -7.02 -3.56
N MET A 166 19.23 -7.06 -2.39
CA MET A 166 19.71 -8.25 -1.70
C MET A 166 18.60 -9.30 -1.46
N LEU A 167 17.34 -8.86 -1.46
CA LEU A 167 16.17 -9.70 -1.26
C LEU A 167 15.65 -10.32 -2.57
N GLY A 168 16.08 -9.82 -3.73
CA GLY A 168 15.64 -10.31 -5.03
C GLY A 168 15.27 -9.19 -6.01
N HIS A 169 14.58 -9.60 -7.07
CA HIS A 169 14.09 -8.71 -8.13
C HIS A 169 12.62 -8.38 -7.89
N PHE A 170 12.28 -7.10 -7.80
CA PHE A 170 10.93 -6.61 -7.57
C PHE A 170 10.40 -5.93 -8.83
N GLY A 171 9.39 -6.54 -9.46
CA GLY A 171 8.70 -6.01 -10.64
C GLY A 171 7.26 -5.58 -10.35
N PRO A 172 6.49 -5.13 -11.36
CA PRO A 172 5.15 -4.57 -11.14
C PRO A 172 4.20 -5.53 -10.40
N GLY A 173 3.62 -5.03 -9.31
CA GLY A 173 2.75 -5.77 -8.40
C GLY A 173 3.48 -6.49 -7.25
N ASP A 174 4.81 -6.66 -7.31
CA ASP A 174 5.59 -7.17 -6.19
C ASP A 174 5.56 -6.20 -5.02
N VAL A 175 5.61 -6.76 -3.81
CA VAL A 175 5.70 -6.03 -2.55
C VAL A 175 6.99 -6.39 -1.82
N ALA A 176 7.70 -5.38 -1.34
CA ALA A 176 8.71 -5.53 -0.30
C ALA A 176 8.04 -5.22 1.05
N ASP A 177 8.01 -6.22 1.93
CA ASP A 177 7.47 -6.13 3.29
C ASP A 177 8.64 -6.27 4.28
N LEU A 178 9.09 -5.14 4.81
CA LEU A 178 10.38 -5.03 5.49
C LEU A 178 10.19 -4.52 6.91
N ASP A 179 10.88 -5.17 7.85
CA ASP A 179 10.96 -4.70 9.23
C ASP A 179 12.21 -3.84 9.50
N SER A 180 12.32 -3.35 10.73
CA SER A 180 13.43 -2.49 11.17
C SER A 180 14.81 -3.16 11.16
N GLY A 181 14.87 -4.49 11.15
CA GLY A 181 16.09 -5.29 11.12
C GLY A 181 16.67 -5.44 9.71
N VAL A 182 15.89 -5.12 8.68
CA VAL A 182 16.32 -5.24 7.28
C VAL A 182 17.06 -3.99 6.83
N HIS A 183 18.31 -4.18 6.41
CA HIS A 183 19.07 -3.20 5.66
C HIS A 183 19.02 -3.54 4.19
N HIS A 184 18.66 -2.56 3.36
CA HIS A 184 18.48 -2.80 1.93
C HIS A 184 18.97 -1.62 1.08
N GLN A 185 19.32 -1.92 -0.17
CA GLN A 185 19.93 -0.97 -1.10
C GLN A 185 19.38 -1.15 -2.52
N PRO A 186 18.17 -0.67 -2.79
CA PRO A 186 17.53 -0.85 -4.09
C PRO A 186 18.33 -0.22 -5.23
N VAL A 187 18.50 -0.98 -6.31
CA VAL A 187 19.08 -0.54 -7.57
C VAL A 187 18.04 -0.71 -8.67
N THR A 188 17.59 0.39 -9.27
CA THR A 188 16.56 0.30 -10.31
C THR A 188 17.10 -0.36 -11.57
N SER A 189 16.32 -1.25 -12.16
CA SER A 189 16.72 -1.98 -13.37
C SER A 189 16.89 -0.99 -14.55
N PRO A 190 17.73 -1.32 -15.55
CA PRO A 190 17.93 -0.47 -16.73
C PRO A 190 16.65 -0.28 -17.56
N GLY A 191 16.56 0.83 -18.30
CA GLY A 191 15.51 1.08 -19.28
C GLY A 191 14.43 2.06 -18.82
N LEU A 192 13.49 1.59 -17.98
CA LEU A 192 12.36 2.38 -17.50
C LEU A 192 12.54 2.84 -16.05
N PRO A 193 12.02 4.02 -15.67
CA PRO A 193 12.04 4.43 -14.27
C PRO A 193 11.22 3.45 -13.42
N CYS A 194 11.70 3.17 -12.21
CA CYS A 194 10.91 2.44 -11.22
C CYS A 194 9.95 3.41 -10.55
N ILE A 195 8.65 3.14 -10.63
CA ILE A 195 7.60 3.85 -9.91
C ILE A 195 7.03 2.91 -8.86
N CYS A 196 7.04 3.33 -7.61
CA CYS A 196 6.49 2.56 -6.51
C CYS A 196 5.68 3.44 -5.57
N VAL A 197 4.76 2.82 -4.84
CA VAL A 197 4.14 3.40 -3.65
C VAL A 197 4.81 2.77 -2.43
N ALA A 198 5.20 3.61 -1.47
CA ALA A 198 5.85 3.18 -0.25
C ALA A 198 5.15 3.81 0.96
N ALA A 199 5.10 3.06 2.05
CA ALA A 199 4.69 3.56 3.34
C ALA A 199 5.61 3.07 4.46
N THR A 200 5.82 3.93 5.45
CA THR A 200 6.56 3.60 6.68
C THR A 200 5.75 4.03 7.90
N ASP A 201 5.81 3.26 8.99
CA ASP A 201 5.20 3.64 10.28
C ASP A 201 6.17 4.42 11.20
N ALA A 202 7.45 4.50 10.80
CA ALA A 202 8.50 5.21 11.50
C ALA A 202 9.49 5.88 10.51
N PRO A 203 10.32 6.84 10.97
CA PRO A 203 11.30 7.49 10.11
C PRO A 203 12.36 6.54 9.54
N LEU A 204 12.90 6.91 8.36
CA LEU A 204 14.05 6.27 7.73
C LEU A 204 15.30 6.35 8.61
N VAL A 205 16.08 5.27 8.67
CA VAL A 205 17.37 5.19 9.38
C VAL A 205 18.47 4.87 8.37
N PHE A 206 19.17 5.91 7.91
CA PHE A 206 20.27 5.73 6.94
C PHE A 206 21.56 5.23 7.60
N SER A 207 22.23 4.30 6.93
CA SER A 207 23.53 3.78 7.36
C SER A 207 24.68 4.65 6.83
N GLY A 208 25.48 5.22 7.74
CA GLY A 208 26.66 6.02 7.40
C GLY A 208 26.44 7.53 7.45
N TRP A 209 27.49 8.26 7.80
CA TRP A 209 27.46 9.70 8.10
C TRP A 209 27.01 10.58 6.92
N ILE A 210 27.39 10.25 5.68
CA ILE A 210 26.97 10.98 4.45
C ILE A 210 25.51 10.67 4.09
N ALA A 211 25.02 9.46 4.37
CA ALA A 211 23.63 9.12 4.10
C ALA A 211 22.69 9.76 5.15
N ARG A 212 23.14 9.89 6.40
CA ARG A 212 22.42 10.63 7.45
C ARG A 212 22.25 12.13 7.17
N THR A 213 23.15 12.76 6.43
CA THR A 213 22.96 14.18 6.03
C THR A 213 21.92 14.36 4.93
N LEU A 214 21.57 13.29 4.20
CA LEU A 214 20.47 13.28 3.22
C LEU A 214 19.11 12.99 3.87
N GLN A 215 19.07 12.65 5.15
CA GLN A 215 17.85 12.34 5.90
C GLN A 215 16.77 13.43 5.74
N PRO A 216 17.05 14.74 5.84
CA PRO A 216 16.03 15.79 5.62
C PRO A 216 15.44 15.82 4.19
N LEU A 217 16.16 15.29 3.20
CA LEU A 217 15.71 15.27 1.79
C LEU A 217 14.83 14.05 1.50
N PHE A 218 15.14 12.91 2.11
CA PHE A 218 14.41 11.65 1.90
C PHE A 218 13.36 11.35 2.99
N GLY A 219 13.44 11.97 4.18
CA GLY A 219 12.44 11.87 5.23
C GLY A 219 12.80 12.64 6.52
N PHE A 220 11.92 13.60 6.87
CA PHE A 220 11.70 14.30 8.16
C PHE A 220 12.84 15.14 8.74
#